data_AF-A0A3N5VKD1-F1
#
_entry.id   AF-A0A3N5VKD1-F1
#
_cell.length_a   1.000
_cell.length_b   1.000
_cell.length_c   1.000
_cell.angle_alpha   90.00
_cell.angle_beta   90.00
_cell.angle_gamma   90.00
#
_symmetry.space_group_name_H-M   'P 1'
#
loop_
_entity.id
_entity.type
_entity.pdbx_description
1 polymer ?
#
loop_
_entity_poly.entity_id
_entity_poly.type
_entity_poly.pdbx_seq_one_letter_code
_entity_poly.pdbx_strand_id
1 'polypeptide(L)'
;MQMALMVVAGLSVASVPLGRKILRSLAAIPKTPRTGIIFITLAISLFSWVHWGIGLVAGAFLAREMGRRIEKIDYPLLVACAYIGLAAGTFGIFAYEPQEVSRAGHALEPVAGILPLAQTALSSMALSGFFLGTAAILVWVGLICPAPKKATPPEAEILKRFEWEDRAEELAARSER
;
A
#
# COMPACT_ATOMS: atom_id res chain seq x y z
N MET A 1 3.61 -6.64 22.01
CA MET A 1 2.22 -6.91 21.57
C MET A 1 1.64 -5.83 20.64
N GLN A 2 2.02 -4.55 20.79
CA GLN A 2 1.49 -3.44 19.98
C GLN A 2 1.62 -3.62 18.46
N MET A 3 2.79 -4.03 17.95
CA MET A 3 2.95 -4.21 16.49
C MET A 3 2.05 -5.32 15.92
N ALA A 4 1.81 -6.40 16.68
CA ALA A 4 0.88 -7.45 16.26
C ALA A 4 -0.55 -6.93 16.14
N LEU A 5 -1.01 -6.10 17.10
CA LEU A 5 -2.34 -5.49 17.05
C LEU A 5 -2.48 -4.52 15.88
N MET A 6 -1.45 -3.75 15.56
CA MET A 6 -1.45 -2.85 14.41
C MET A 6 -1.55 -3.63 13.11
N VAL A 7 -0.75 -4.70 12.96
CA VAL A 7 -0.86 -5.61 11.80
C VAL A 7 -2.29 -6.14 11.68
N VAL A 8 -2.82 -6.76 12.73
CA VAL A 8 -4.18 -7.33 12.71
C VAL A 8 -5.22 -6.27 12.36
N ALA A 9 -5.18 -5.08 12.97
CA ALA A 9 -6.13 -4.01 12.68
C ALA A 9 -6.07 -3.55 11.22
N GLY A 10 -4.87 -3.31 10.69
CA GLY A 10 -4.70 -2.92 9.29
C GLY A 10 -5.15 -4.01 8.31
N LEU A 11 -4.78 -5.26 8.59
CA LEU A 11 -5.22 -6.42 7.82
C LEU A 11 -6.74 -6.56 7.83
N SER A 12 -7.38 -6.43 9.00
CA SER A 12 -8.83 -6.53 9.14
C SER A 12 -9.57 -5.49 8.31
N VAL A 13 -9.17 -4.21 8.38
CA VAL A 13 -9.80 -3.12 7.60
C VAL A 13 -9.68 -3.35 6.10
N ALA A 14 -8.53 -3.83 5.63
CA ALA A 14 -8.34 -4.12 4.21
C ALA A 14 -9.09 -5.38 3.75
N SER A 15 -9.26 -6.37 4.63
CA SER A 15 -9.76 -7.70 4.27
C SER A 15 -11.28 -7.84 4.33
N VAL A 16 -11.99 -6.95 5.02
CA VAL A 16 -13.46 -6.97 5.09
C VAL A 16 -14.12 -6.71 3.72
N PRO A 17 -15.37 -7.17 3.51
CA PRO A 17 -16.05 -7.04 2.21
C PRO A 17 -16.09 -5.61 1.67
N LEU A 18 -16.26 -4.62 2.56
CA LEU A 18 -16.27 -3.21 2.19
C LEU A 18 -14.89 -2.74 1.71
N GLY A 19 -13.82 -3.13 2.42
CA GLY A 19 -12.43 -2.83 2.03
C GLY A 19 -12.10 -3.38 0.65
N ARG A 20 -12.42 -4.66 0.41
CA ARG A 20 -12.24 -5.30 -0.91
C ARG A 20 -13.03 -4.59 -2.02
N LYS A 21 -14.27 -4.19 -1.75
CA LYS A 21 -15.11 -3.44 -2.71
C LYS A 21 -14.46 -2.10 -3.09
N ILE A 22 -13.92 -1.38 -2.11
CA ILE A 22 -13.22 -0.12 -2.34
C ILE A 22 -11.96 -0.35 -3.17
N LEU A 23 -11.10 -1.30 -2.78
CA LEU A 23 -9.87 -1.62 -3.49
C LEU A 23 -10.14 -2.06 -4.94
N ARG A 24 -11.17 -2.88 -5.17
CA ARG A 24 -11.58 -3.28 -6.51
C ARG A 24 -12.04 -2.10 -7.37
N SER A 25 -12.68 -1.11 -6.75
CA SER A 25 -13.09 0.13 -7.42
C SER A 25 -11.88 1.00 -7.76
N LEU A 26 -10.91 1.11 -6.85
CA LEU A 26 -9.66 1.84 -7.06
C LEU A 26 -8.82 1.22 -8.17
N ALA A 27 -8.73 -0.12 -8.25
CA ALA A 27 -8.03 -0.81 -9.33
C ALA A 27 -8.61 -0.53 -10.73
N ALA A 28 -9.85 -0.04 -10.82
CA ALA A 28 -10.49 0.31 -12.09
C ALA A 28 -10.14 1.72 -12.60
N ILE A 29 -9.55 2.57 -11.76
CA ILE A 29 -9.22 3.96 -12.09
C ILE A 29 -8.14 4.05 -13.18
N PRO A 30 -6.93 3.45 -13.02
CA PRO A 30 -5.89 3.52 -14.04
C PRO A 30 -6.27 2.70 -15.29
N LYS A 31 -6.06 3.30 -16.47
CA LYS A 31 -6.41 2.70 -17.77
C LYS A 31 -5.20 2.34 -18.64
N THR A 32 -4.00 2.80 -18.28
CA THR A 32 -2.78 2.58 -19.08
C THR A 32 -1.66 2.02 -18.20
N PRO A 33 -0.67 1.31 -18.76
CA PRO A 33 0.45 0.77 -17.97
C PRO A 33 1.13 1.82 -17.10
N ARG A 34 1.50 2.97 -17.69
CA ARG A 34 2.19 4.04 -16.96
C ARG A 34 1.34 4.62 -15.84
N THR A 35 0.06 4.89 -16.11
CA THR A 35 -0.84 5.39 -15.06
C THR A 35 -1.10 4.33 -13.99
N GLY A 36 -1.08 3.04 -14.33
CA GLY A 36 -1.15 1.95 -13.37
C GLY A 36 0.04 1.93 -12.40
N ILE A 37 1.26 1.98 -12.92
CA ILE A 37 2.50 2.02 -12.12
C ILE A 37 2.50 3.23 -11.16
N ILE A 38 2.17 4.42 -11.67
CA ILE A 38 2.11 5.64 -10.85
C ILE A 38 0.99 5.52 -9.80
N PHE A 39 -0.19 5.05 -10.21
CA PHE A 39 -1.36 4.95 -9.34
C PHE A 39 -1.14 3.98 -8.18
N ILE A 40 -0.62 2.78 -8.43
CA ILE A 40 -0.39 1.82 -7.35
C ILE A 40 0.63 2.36 -6.34
N THR A 41 1.70 3.00 -6.84
CA THR A 41 2.73 3.59 -5.98
C THR A 41 2.13 4.67 -5.07
N LEU A 42 1.32 5.56 -5.63
CA LEU A 42 0.65 6.62 -4.88
C LEU A 42 -0.37 6.05 -3.88
N ALA A 43 -1.24 5.14 -4.33
CA ALA A 43 -2.29 4.55 -3.51
C ALA A 43 -1.70 3.83 -2.30
N ILE A 44 -0.66 3.01 -2.50
CA ILE A 44 -0.01 2.30 -1.41
C ILE A 44 0.79 3.24 -0.51
N SER A 45 1.43 4.28 -1.06
CA SER A 45 2.08 5.32 -0.25
C SER A 45 1.09 5.98 0.72
N LEU A 46 -0.10 6.35 0.24
CA LEU A 46 -1.14 6.98 1.05
C LEU A 46 -1.72 6.01 2.09
N PHE A 47 -2.05 4.78 1.68
CA PHE A 47 -2.56 3.77 2.62
C PHE A 47 -1.55 3.42 3.69
N SER A 48 -0.28 3.27 3.34
CA SER A 48 0.78 2.97 4.30
C SER A 48 1.10 4.13 5.21
N TRP A 49 1.02 5.37 4.71
CA TRP A 49 1.20 6.56 5.52
C TRP A 49 0.11 6.70 6.60
N VAL A 50 -1.14 6.39 6.24
CA VAL A 50 -2.20 6.29 7.25
C VAL A 50 -1.92 5.10 8.16
N HIS A 51 -1.75 3.91 7.61
CA HIS A 51 -1.48 2.71 8.38
C HIS A 51 -0.75 1.67 7.52
N TRP A 52 0.53 1.43 7.81
CA TRP A 52 1.39 0.52 7.02
C TRP A 52 0.80 -0.89 6.83
N GLY A 53 0.09 -1.42 7.84
CA GLY A 53 -0.61 -2.72 7.75
C GLY A 53 -1.72 -2.78 6.68
N ILE A 54 -2.42 -1.67 6.40
CA ILE A 54 -3.43 -1.60 5.33
C ILE A 54 -2.74 -1.68 3.97
N GLY A 55 -1.63 -0.95 3.82
CA GLY A 55 -0.85 -0.93 2.59
C GLY A 55 -0.36 -2.32 2.14
N LEU A 56 -0.03 -3.21 3.09
CA LEU A 56 0.41 -4.58 2.78
C LEU A 56 -0.65 -5.37 1.99
N VAL A 57 -1.89 -5.41 2.50
CA VAL A 57 -2.98 -6.15 1.85
C VAL A 57 -3.47 -5.42 0.60
N ALA A 58 -3.62 -4.10 0.71
CA ALA A 58 -4.05 -3.28 -0.42
C ALA A 58 -3.08 -3.39 -1.60
N GLY A 59 -1.77 -3.47 -1.35
CA GLY A 59 -0.73 -3.63 -2.37
C GLY A 59 -0.89 -4.91 -3.17
N ALA A 60 -0.99 -6.05 -2.47
CA ALA A 60 -1.19 -7.35 -3.12
C ALA A 60 -2.51 -7.39 -3.91
N PHE A 61 -3.60 -6.91 -3.31
CA PHE A 61 -4.92 -6.92 -3.95
C PHE A 61 -4.98 -5.99 -5.18
N LEU A 62 -4.47 -4.75 -5.07
CA LEU A 62 -4.44 -3.81 -6.19
C LEU A 62 -3.52 -4.31 -7.30
N ALA A 63 -2.34 -4.85 -6.99
CA ALA A 63 -1.45 -5.41 -8.00
C ALA A 63 -2.14 -6.54 -8.77
N ARG A 64 -2.79 -7.48 -8.07
CA ARG A 64 -3.58 -8.57 -8.66
C ARG A 64 -4.69 -8.04 -9.58
N GLU A 65 -5.52 -7.12 -9.10
CA GLU A 65 -6.64 -6.55 -9.85
C GLU A 65 -6.18 -5.70 -11.04
N MET A 66 -5.10 -4.94 -10.91
CA MET A 66 -4.59 -4.11 -11.99
C MET A 66 -3.86 -4.94 -13.05
N GLY A 67 -3.12 -5.98 -12.63
CA GLY A 67 -2.43 -6.92 -13.52
C GLY A 67 -3.36 -7.62 -14.51
N ARG A 68 -4.58 -7.94 -14.10
CA ARG A 68 -5.61 -8.52 -14.98
C ARG A 68 -6.36 -7.50 -15.84
N ARG A 69 -6.44 -6.23 -15.41
CA ARG A 69 -7.26 -5.19 -16.05
C ARG A 69 -6.51 -4.38 -17.09
N ILE A 70 -5.23 -4.10 -16.84
CA ILE A 70 -4.44 -3.21 -17.68
C ILE A 70 -3.60 -4.07 -18.64
N GLU A 71 -4.00 -4.09 -19.90
CA GLU A 71 -3.26 -4.80 -20.92
C GLU A 71 -1.81 -4.28 -21.02
N LYS A 72 -0.86 -5.20 -21.17
CA LYS A 72 0.57 -4.90 -21.32
C LYS A 72 1.14 -4.05 -20.18
N ILE A 73 0.60 -4.20 -18.97
CA ILE A 73 1.27 -3.67 -17.78
C ILE A 73 2.49 -4.52 -17.47
N ASP A 74 3.59 -3.87 -17.06
CA ASP A 74 4.76 -4.59 -16.57
C ASP A 74 4.48 -5.05 -15.14
N TYR A 75 4.13 -6.32 -14.99
CA TYR A 75 3.67 -6.89 -13.73
C TYR A 75 4.76 -6.94 -12.66
N PRO A 76 6.02 -7.31 -12.96
CA PRO A 76 7.12 -7.22 -11.99
C PRO A 76 7.31 -5.80 -11.46
N LEU A 77 7.32 -4.79 -12.35
CA LEU A 77 7.42 -3.39 -11.92
C LEU A 77 6.19 -2.96 -11.10
N LEU A 78 4.98 -3.40 -11.46
CA LEU A 78 3.76 -3.10 -10.71
C LEU A 78 3.86 -3.60 -9.26
N VAL A 79 4.32 -4.84 -9.06
CA VAL A 79 4.53 -5.43 -7.74
C VAL A 79 5.65 -4.70 -6.98
N ALA A 80 6.76 -4.40 -7.64
CA ALA A 80 7.84 -3.62 -7.04
C ALA A 80 7.37 -2.23 -6.59
N CYS A 81 6.53 -1.56 -7.39
CA CYS A 81 5.94 -0.27 -7.07
C CYS A 81 4.96 -0.33 -5.89
N ALA A 82 4.18 -1.41 -5.77
CA ALA A 82 3.39 -1.64 -4.57
C ALA A 82 4.28 -1.72 -3.32
N TYR A 83 5.42 -2.43 -3.42
CA TYR A 83 6.38 -2.53 -2.31
C TYR A 83 7.06 -1.19 -2.00
N ILE A 84 7.49 -0.44 -3.03
CA ILE A 84 8.07 0.90 -2.87
C ILE A 84 7.09 1.82 -2.13
N GLY A 85 5.80 1.77 -2.46
CA GLY A 85 4.78 2.55 -1.77
C GLY A 85 4.68 2.23 -0.26
N LEU A 86 5.00 1.01 0.16
CA LEU A 86 5.01 0.65 1.59
C LEU A 86 6.06 1.45 2.38
N ALA A 87 7.19 1.79 1.76
CA ALA A 87 8.27 2.52 2.41
C ALA A 87 7.80 3.89 2.94
N ALA A 88 6.81 4.51 2.29
CA ALA A 88 6.25 5.78 2.72
C ALA A 88 5.54 5.70 4.10
N GLY A 89 5.18 4.48 4.54
CA GLY A 89 4.60 4.24 5.86
C GLY A 89 5.55 4.53 7.02
N THR A 90 6.86 4.62 6.78
CA THR A 90 7.85 5.06 7.79
C THR A 90 7.64 6.51 8.24
N PHE A 91 7.06 7.35 7.38
CA PHE A 91 6.65 8.72 7.71
C PHE A 91 5.22 8.80 8.27
N GLY A 92 4.59 7.64 8.48
CA GLY A 92 3.16 7.52 8.74
C GLY A 92 2.75 7.80 10.18
N ILE A 93 1.45 8.03 10.36
CA ILE A 93 0.83 8.31 11.66
C ILE A 93 0.99 7.12 12.61
N PHE A 94 0.82 5.92 12.07
CA PHE A 94 0.94 4.64 12.79
C PHE A 94 2.29 3.97 12.54
N ALA A 95 3.36 4.75 12.29
CA ALA A 95 4.73 4.23 12.35
C ALA A 95 5.12 3.97 13.82
N TYR A 96 6.09 3.09 14.03
CA TYR A 96 6.47 2.66 15.38
C TYR A 96 7.05 3.81 16.21
N GLU A 97 7.99 4.53 15.62
CA GLU A 97 8.78 5.59 16.23
C GLU A 97 7.91 6.75 16.77
N PRO A 98 7.04 7.39 15.96
CA PRO A 98 6.18 8.48 16.46
C PRO A 98 5.16 8.00 17.51
N GLN A 99 4.74 6.75 17.45
CA GLN A 99 3.82 6.17 18.45
C GLN A 99 4.53 5.92 19.78
N GLU A 100 5.77 5.42 19.74
CA GLU A 100 6.58 5.14 20.92
C GLU A 100 6.90 6.42 21.70
N VAL A 101 7.40 7.46 21.01
CA VAL A 101 7.79 8.73 21.67
C VAL A 101 6.60 9.58 22.14
N SER A 102 5.37 9.21 21.75
CA SER A 102 4.15 9.92 22.18
C SER A 102 3.56 9.41 23.49
N ARG A 103 4.16 8.37 24.09
CA ARG A 103 3.65 7.69 25.28
C ARG A 103 4.55 7.89 26.48
N ALA A 104 3.95 8.03 27.66
CA ALA A 104 4.73 8.03 28.90
C ALA A 104 5.45 6.69 29.11
N GLY A 105 6.64 6.74 29.69
CA GLY A 105 7.48 5.59 30.04
C GLY A 105 8.43 5.12 28.94
N HIS A 106 8.58 5.85 27.83
CA HIS A 106 9.55 5.49 26.78
C HIS A 106 10.98 5.81 27.19
N ALA A 107 11.96 5.07 26.65
CA ALA A 107 13.37 5.17 27.05
C ALA A 107 13.97 6.58 26.89
N LEU A 108 13.50 7.34 25.90
CA LEU A 108 13.98 8.70 25.61
C LEU A 108 13.30 9.80 26.44
N GLU A 109 12.32 9.50 27.30
CA GLU A 109 11.53 10.52 28.00
C GLU A 109 12.39 11.45 28.89
N PRO A 110 13.43 10.98 29.61
CA PRO A 110 14.27 11.86 30.41
C PRO A 110 15.03 12.93 29.61
N VAL A 111 15.22 12.71 28.31
CA VAL A 111 16.00 13.59 27.42
C VAL A 111 15.09 14.41 26.50
N ALA A 112 14.07 13.79 25.92
CA ALA A 112 13.21 14.39 24.91
C ALA A 112 11.83 14.79 25.44
N GLY A 113 11.43 14.32 26.63
CA GLY A 113 10.05 14.37 27.10
C GLY A 113 9.12 13.53 26.21
N ILE A 114 7.81 13.73 26.40
CA ILE A 114 6.78 13.11 25.57
C ILE A 114 6.51 13.98 24.36
N LEU A 115 6.70 13.43 23.15
CA LEU A 115 6.53 14.14 21.89
C LEU A 115 5.20 13.78 21.22
N PRO A 116 4.23 14.71 21.16
CA PRO A 116 2.94 14.44 20.51
C PRO A 116 3.10 14.28 19.00
N LEU A 117 2.14 13.60 18.36
CA LEU A 117 2.15 13.35 16.91
C LEU A 117 2.28 14.62 16.06
N ALA A 118 1.76 15.75 16.54
CA ALA A 118 1.89 17.06 15.90
C ALA A 118 3.36 17.51 15.71
N GLN A 119 4.27 17.04 16.58
CA GLN A 119 5.70 17.35 16.53
C GLN A 119 6.52 16.23 15.85
N THR A 120 5.91 15.08 15.56
CA THR A 120 6.58 13.92 14.96
C THR A 120 6.01 13.61 13.58
N ALA A 121 5.09 12.65 13.46
CA ALA A 121 4.52 12.19 12.18
C ALA A 121 3.73 13.26 11.42
N LEU A 122 3.13 14.22 12.14
CA LEU A 122 2.36 15.33 11.56
C LEU A 122 3.14 16.66 11.56
N SER A 123 4.44 16.61 11.89
CA SER A 123 5.30 17.78 11.75
C SER A 123 5.41 18.21 10.29
N SER A 124 5.68 19.49 10.05
CA SER A 124 5.94 20.01 8.71
C SER A 124 7.09 19.27 8.01
N MET A 125 8.12 18.88 8.76
CA MET A 125 9.24 18.11 8.25
C MET A 125 8.80 16.71 7.78
N ALA A 126 8.07 15.95 8.60
CA ALA A 126 7.62 14.61 8.22
C ALA A 126 6.65 14.65 7.03
N LEU A 127 5.69 15.59 7.04
CA LEU A 127 4.74 15.77 5.94
C LEU A 127 5.44 16.17 4.64
N SER A 128 6.35 17.15 4.69
CA SER A 128 7.10 17.57 3.51
C SER A 128 7.99 16.43 2.98
N GLY A 129 8.64 15.67 3.86
CA GLY A 129 9.43 14.50 3.49
C GLY A 129 8.60 13.41 2.81
N PHE A 130 7.42 13.11 3.36
CA PHE A 130 6.46 12.19 2.74
C PHE A 130 6.04 12.67 1.35
N PHE A 131 5.49 13.89 1.23
CA PHE A 131 4.96 14.37 -0.04
C PHE A 131 6.04 14.56 -1.12
N LEU A 132 7.20 15.13 -0.75
CA LEU A 132 8.32 15.32 -1.68
C LEU A 132 8.96 13.99 -2.06
N GLY A 133 9.17 13.09 -1.10
CA GLY A 133 9.72 11.76 -1.33
C GLY A 133 8.82 10.93 -2.22
N THR A 134 7.52 10.87 -1.92
CA THR A 134 6.54 10.21 -2.78
C THR A 134 6.51 10.86 -4.16
N ALA A 135 6.47 12.19 -4.29
CA ALA A 135 6.48 12.84 -5.59
C ALA A 135 7.74 12.48 -6.42
N ALA A 136 8.92 12.49 -5.80
CA ALA A 136 10.17 12.10 -6.45
C ALA A 136 10.13 10.64 -6.94
N ILE A 137 9.61 9.72 -6.10
CA ILE A 137 9.41 8.32 -6.48
C ILE A 137 8.41 8.21 -7.62
N LEU A 138 7.29 8.93 -7.60
CA LEU A 138 6.28 8.89 -8.67
C LEU A 138 6.85 9.34 -10.02
N VAL A 139 7.68 10.39 -10.01
CA VAL A 139 8.42 10.82 -11.20
C VAL A 139 9.36 9.70 -11.67
N TRP A 140 10.16 9.15 -10.76
CA TRP A 140 11.12 8.11 -11.09
C TRP A 140 10.47 6.83 -11.65
N VAL A 141 9.45 6.28 -11.00
CA VAL A 141 8.72 5.09 -11.48
C VAL A 141 8.03 5.37 -12.82
N GLY A 142 7.54 6.60 -13.01
CA GLY A 142 6.96 7.05 -14.27
C GLY A 142 7.98 7.15 -15.41
N LEU A 143 9.26 7.38 -15.10
CA LEU A 143 10.36 7.43 -16.08
C LEU A 143 10.90 6.05 -16.44
N ILE A 144 11.03 5.15 -15.46
CA ILE A 144 11.51 3.78 -15.69
C ILE A 144 10.43 2.84 -16.23
N CYS A 145 9.15 3.25 -16.20
CA CYS A 145 8.05 2.46 -16.75
C CYS A 145 8.34 2.09 -18.21
N PRO A 146 8.43 0.80 -18.55
CA PRO A 146 8.75 0.39 -19.90
C PRO A 146 7.62 0.74 -20.87
N ALA A 147 8.00 0.91 -22.14
CA ALA A 147 7.01 1.03 -23.21
C ALA A 147 6.17 -0.27 -23.30
N PRO A 148 4.88 -0.21 -23.71
CA PRO A 148 4.01 -1.39 -23.73
C PRO A 148 4.52 -2.59 -24.55
N LYS A 149 5.42 -2.37 -25.51
CA LYS A 149 6.04 -3.44 -26.31
C LYS A 149 7.12 -4.23 -25.55
N LYS A 150 7.70 -3.65 -24.50
CA LYS A 150 8.75 -4.25 -23.66
C LYS A 150 8.23 -4.66 -22.27
N ALA A 151 6.94 -4.43 -22.00
CA ALA A 151 6.33 -4.77 -20.74
C ALA A 151 6.19 -6.29 -20.60
N THR A 152 6.36 -6.78 -19.38
CA THR A 152 6.18 -8.18 -19.02
C THR A 152 4.81 -8.36 -18.33
N PRO A 153 3.74 -8.70 -19.07
CA PRO A 153 2.43 -8.95 -18.48
C PRO A 153 2.45 -10.18 -17.56
N PRO A 154 1.46 -10.32 -16.66
CA PRO A 154 1.39 -11.49 -15.79
C PRO A 154 1.23 -12.76 -16.62
N GLU A 155 1.97 -13.80 -16.23
CA GLU A 155 1.94 -15.10 -16.89
C GLU A 155 0.56 -15.76 -16.78
N ALA A 156 0.22 -16.63 -17.74
CA ALA A 156 -1.06 -17.32 -17.76
C ALA A 156 -1.31 -18.16 -16.49
N GLU A 157 -0.25 -18.71 -15.89
CA GLU A 157 -0.34 -19.44 -14.62
C GLU A 157 -0.76 -18.53 -13.45
N ILE A 158 -0.18 -17.32 -13.38
CA ILE A 158 -0.53 -16.30 -12.38
C ILE A 158 -2.01 -15.90 -12.53
N LEU A 159 -2.47 -15.71 -13.77
CA LEU A 159 -3.88 -15.39 -14.04
C LEU A 159 -4.82 -16.52 -13.61
N LYS A 160 -4.49 -17.78 -13.90
CA LYS A 160 -5.26 -18.95 -13.44
C LYS A 160 -5.33 -19.01 -11.91
N ARG A 161 -4.22 -18.68 -11.23
CA ARG A 161 -4.20 -18.62 -9.77
C ARG A 161 -5.14 -17.54 -9.23
N PHE A 162 -5.20 -16.37 -9.88
CA PHE A 162 -6.14 -15.32 -9.48
C PHE A 162 -7.60 -15.76 -9.62
N GLU A 163 -7.94 -16.50 -10.68
CA GLU A 163 -9.28 -17.06 -10.86
C GLU A 163 -9.63 -18.09 -9.79
N TRP A 164 -8.67 -18.94 -9.41
CA TRP A 164 -8.85 -19.91 -8.32
C TRP A 164 -9.08 -19.21 -6.98
N GLU A 165 -8.28 -18.18 -6.67
CA GLU A 165 -8.43 -17.38 -5.45
C GLU A 165 -9.79 -16.70 -5.39
N ASP A 166 -10.25 -16.07 -6.48
CA ASP A 166 -11.57 -15.44 -6.53
C ASP A 166 -12.70 -16.46 -6.33
N ARG A 167 -12.60 -17.67 -6.90
CA ARG A 167 -13.57 -18.76 -6.66
C ARG A 167 -13.57 -19.22 -5.21
N ALA A 168 -12.40 -19.36 -4.59
CA ALA A 168 -12.29 -19.73 -3.18
C ALA A 168 -12.92 -18.67 -2.28
N GLU A 169 -12.70 -17.39 -2.59
CA GLU A 169 -13.33 -16.26 -1.89
C GLU A 169 -14.87 -16.28 -2.03
N GLU A 170 -15.39 -16.55 -3.22
CA GLU A 170 -16.83 -16.65 -3.46
C GLU A 170 -17.48 -17.83 -2.71
N LEU A 171 -16.80 -18.97 -2.64
CA LEU A 171 -17.28 -20.14 -1.90
C LEU A 171 -17.30 -19.87 -0.39
N ALA A 172 -16.25 -19.26 0.16
CA ALA A 172 -16.19 -18.89 1.57
C ALA A 172 -17.31 -17.89 1.95
N ALA A 173 -17.52 -16.86 1.11
CA ALA A 173 -18.58 -15.87 1.33
C ALA A 173 -20.00 -16.44 1.22
N ARG A 174 -20.18 -17.60 0.56
CA ARG A 174 -21.45 -18.32 0.51
C ARG A 174 -21.66 -19.22 1.73
N SER A 175 -20.61 -19.76 2.33
CA SER A 175 -20.70 -20.58 3.55
C SER A 175 -20.95 -19.78 4.83
N GLU A 176 -20.69 -18.47 4.81
CA GLU A 176 -20.92 -17.55 5.95
C GLU A 176 -22.33 -16.90 5.95
N ARG A 177 -23.18 -17.20 4.96
CA ARG A 177 -24.58 -16.75 4.88
C ARG A 177 -25.53 -17.86 5.26
#